data_AF-T2AY23-F1
#
_entry.id   AF-T2AY23-F1
#
_cell.length_a   1.000
_cell.length_b   1.000
_cell.length_c   1.000
_cell.angle_alpha   90.00
_cell.angle_beta   90.00
_cell.angle_gamma   90.00
#
_symmetry.space_group_name_H-M   'P 1'
#
loop_
_entity.id
_entity.type
_entity.pdbx_description
1 polymer ?
#
loop_
_entity_poly.entity_id
_entity_poly.type
_entity_poly.pdbx_seq_one_letter_code
_entity_poly.pdbx_strand_id
1 'polypeptide(L)'
;SPVWDTAICLNALIDSGVPTDHPALIKSAEWILSKQVVKRGDWQIKKPHAEPGGWAFEFYNELYPDTDDTAEILLALNRIDVPDIRWKLNECQRALSWLLNMQSKNGGWGAFDVDNDKEVLNEIPFADHKALLDPPTIDVSSRILWMLSQWGFKREHPQVARALKFVKEEQELDGCWFGRWG
;
A
#
# COMPACT_ATOMS: atom_id res chain seq x y z
N SER A 1 -13.76 5.53 -1.91
CA SER A 1 -13.12 4.21 -1.91
C SER A 1 -13.29 3.40 -3.22
N PRO A 2 -13.54 3.95 -4.43
CA PRO A 2 -13.78 3.08 -5.59
C PRO A 2 -12.62 2.14 -5.93
N VAL A 3 -11.37 2.58 -5.73
CA VAL A 3 -10.19 1.76 -6.02
C VAL A 3 -10.01 0.70 -4.92
N TRP A 4 -9.99 1.13 -3.66
CA TRP A 4 -9.98 0.28 -2.47
C TRP A 4 -11.04 -0.82 -2.48
N ASP A 5 -12.31 -0.44 -2.65
CA ASP A 5 -13.45 -1.35 -2.63
C ASP A 5 -13.33 -2.38 -3.76
N THR A 6 -12.84 -1.97 -4.93
CA THR A 6 -12.63 -2.90 -6.04
C THR A 6 -11.54 -3.92 -5.69
N ALA A 7 -10.41 -3.49 -5.12
CA ALA A 7 -9.31 -4.37 -4.75
C ALA A 7 -9.69 -5.38 -3.65
N ILE A 8 -10.41 -4.93 -2.61
CA ILE A 8 -10.94 -5.81 -1.57
C ILE A 8 -11.97 -6.78 -2.14
N CYS A 9 -12.92 -6.31 -2.95
CA CYS A 9 -13.93 -7.19 -3.56
C CYS A 9 -13.29 -8.25 -4.46
N LEU A 10 -12.26 -7.89 -5.23
CA LEU A 10 -11.49 -8.85 -6.03
C LEU A 10 -10.90 -9.95 -5.14
N ASN A 11 -10.19 -9.59 -4.06
CA ASN A 11 -9.61 -10.55 -3.14
C ASN A 11 -10.68 -11.44 -2.48
N ALA A 12 -11.74 -10.84 -1.95
CA ALA A 12 -12.83 -11.55 -1.29
C ALA A 12 -13.56 -12.53 -2.21
N LEU A 13 -13.77 -12.17 -3.48
CA LEU A 13 -14.39 -13.06 -4.46
C LEU A 13 -13.48 -14.26 -4.78
N ILE A 14 -12.18 -14.04 -4.92
CA ILE A 14 -11.22 -15.14 -5.15
C ILE A 14 -11.15 -16.04 -3.90
N ASP A 15 -11.12 -15.47 -2.69
CA ASP A 15 -11.17 -16.23 -1.43
C ASP A 15 -12.46 -17.05 -1.29
N SER A 16 -13.55 -16.56 -1.88
CA SER A 16 -14.85 -17.27 -1.94
C SER A 16 -14.92 -18.35 -3.03
N GLY A 17 -13.84 -18.56 -3.79
CA GLY A 17 -13.73 -19.61 -4.81
C GLY A 17 -14.16 -19.20 -6.22
N VAL A 18 -14.34 -17.90 -6.49
CA VAL A 18 -14.54 -17.44 -7.87
C VAL A 18 -13.26 -17.70 -8.67
N PRO A 19 -13.35 -18.32 -9.87
CA PRO A 19 -12.18 -18.59 -10.72
C PRO A 19 -11.39 -17.31 -11.04
N THR A 20 -10.07 -17.41 -11.04
CA THR A 20 -9.13 -16.29 -11.25
C THR A 20 -9.16 -15.72 -12.67
N ASP A 21 -9.76 -16.44 -13.61
CA ASP A 21 -10.02 -16.05 -15.00
C ASP A 21 -11.48 -15.62 -15.24
N HIS A 22 -12.29 -15.48 -14.19
CA HIS A 22 -13.68 -15.08 -14.34
C HIS A 22 -13.78 -13.70 -15.02
N PRO A 23 -14.64 -13.51 -16.04
CA PRO A 23 -14.67 -12.29 -16.85
C PRO A 23 -14.84 -10.98 -16.06
N ALA A 24 -15.60 -11.02 -14.95
CA ALA A 24 -15.75 -9.86 -14.07
C ALA A 24 -14.47 -9.51 -13.31
N LEU A 25 -13.66 -10.50 -12.91
CA LEU A 25 -12.38 -10.25 -12.23
C LEU A 25 -11.37 -9.66 -13.21
N ILE A 26 -11.28 -10.23 -14.42
CA ILE A 26 -10.41 -9.72 -15.49
C ILE A 26 -10.76 -8.27 -15.81
N LYS A 27 -12.05 -7.97 -16.06
CA LYS A 27 -12.51 -6.61 -16.36
C LYS A 27 -12.18 -5.62 -15.24
N SER A 28 -12.35 -6.02 -13.98
CA SER A 28 -12.02 -5.19 -12.83
C SER A 28 -10.51 -4.99 -12.67
N ALA A 29 -9.70 -6.02 -12.91
CA ALA A 29 -8.24 -5.93 -12.88
C ALA A 29 -7.69 -5.02 -13.99
N GLU A 30 -8.19 -5.15 -15.22
CA GLU A 30 -7.84 -4.25 -16.33
C GLU A 30 -8.24 -2.80 -16.03
N TRP A 31 -9.43 -2.60 -15.44
CA TRP A 31 -9.84 -1.28 -14.98
C TRP A 31 -8.89 -0.72 -13.93
N ILE A 32 -8.55 -1.47 -12.88
CA ILE A 32 -7.60 -1.02 -11.84
C ILE A 32 -6.22 -0.73 -12.45
N LEU A 33 -5.69 -1.59 -13.33
CA LEU A 33 -4.41 -1.37 -14.01
C LEU A 33 -4.41 -0.02 -14.76
N SER A 34 -5.53 0.34 -15.40
CA SER A 34 -5.68 1.64 -16.08
C SER A 34 -5.71 2.85 -15.13
N LYS A 35 -5.86 2.63 -13.83
CA LYS A 35 -5.87 3.68 -12.78
C LYS A 35 -4.52 3.91 -12.12
N GLN A 36 -3.47 3.21 -12.54
CA GLN A 36 -2.15 3.38 -11.93
C GLN A 36 -1.65 4.80 -12.11
N VAL A 37 -1.17 5.39 -11.03
CA VAL A 37 -0.62 6.73 -11.01
C VAL A 37 0.83 6.67 -11.51
N VAL A 38 1.04 7.19 -12.72
CA VAL A 38 2.38 7.31 -13.34
C VAL A 38 2.91 8.75 -13.33
N LYS A 39 2.26 9.64 -12.58
CA LYS A 39 2.68 11.03 -12.34
C LYS A 39 3.29 11.17 -10.96
N ARG A 40 4.16 12.16 -10.79
CA ARG A 40 4.77 12.45 -9.49
C ARG A 40 3.80 13.22 -8.61
N GLY A 41 3.67 12.79 -7.35
CA GLY A 41 2.88 13.44 -6.30
C GLY A 41 3.74 14.15 -5.25
N ASP A 42 3.14 14.57 -4.14
CA ASP A 42 3.84 15.29 -3.07
C ASP A 42 4.90 14.43 -2.36
N TRP A 43 4.68 13.11 -2.29
CA TRP A 43 5.63 12.12 -1.76
C TRP A 43 7.04 12.22 -2.37
N GLN A 44 7.15 12.76 -3.59
CA GLN A 44 8.44 12.94 -4.27
C GLN A 44 9.38 13.89 -3.51
N ILE A 45 8.86 14.76 -2.64
CA ILE A 45 9.67 15.65 -1.80
C ILE A 45 10.62 14.81 -0.94
N LYS A 46 10.16 13.68 -0.41
CA LYS A 46 10.95 12.76 0.41
C LYS A 46 11.65 11.67 -0.41
N LYS A 47 11.14 11.36 -1.61
CA LYS A 47 11.68 10.33 -2.52
C LYS A 47 11.83 10.85 -3.96
N PRO A 48 12.73 11.82 -4.22
CA PRO A 48 12.80 12.54 -5.51
C PRO A 48 13.25 11.67 -6.70
N HIS A 49 13.83 10.50 -6.42
CA HIS A 49 14.35 9.55 -7.40
C HIS A 49 13.52 8.28 -7.52
N ALA A 50 12.46 8.13 -6.71
CA ALA A 50 11.55 7.00 -6.88
C ALA A 50 10.62 7.28 -8.06
N GLU A 51 10.44 6.27 -8.91
CA GLU A 51 9.49 6.34 -10.02
C GLU A 51 8.06 6.19 -9.51
N PRO A 52 7.09 6.95 -10.04
CA PRO A 52 5.69 6.83 -9.66
C PRO A 52 5.13 5.46 -10.06
N GLY A 53 4.28 4.88 -9.22
CA GLY A 53 3.62 3.61 -9.54
C GLY A 53 2.52 3.17 -8.57
N GLY A 54 2.12 4.01 -7.62
CA GLY A 54 1.04 3.67 -6.69
C GLY A 54 -0.35 3.83 -7.32
N TRP A 55 -1.37 3.55 -6.51
CA TRP A 55 -2.77 3.91 -6.77
C TRP A 55 -3.27 4.79 -5.65
N ALA A 56 -4.33 5.54 -5.93
CA ALA A 56 -5.04 6.31 -4.93
C ALA A 56 -6.40 5.67 -4.61
N PHE A 57 -6.91 5.94 -3.42
CA PHE A 57 -8.25 5.55 -2.97
C PHE A 57 -9.42 5.96 -3.91
N GLU A 58 -9.34 7.14 -4.52
CA GLU A 58 -10.39 7.72 -5.38
C GLU A 58 -10.17 7.50 -6.89
N PHE A 59 -11.17 7.88 -7.69
CA PHE A 59 -11.07 7.84 -9.15
C PHE A 59 -10.00 8.78 -9.73
N TYR A 60 -9.79 9.95 -9.09
CA TYR A 60 -9.02 11.06 -9.62
C TYR A 60 -8.23 11.74 -8.51
N ASN A 61 -7.10 11.12 -8.14
CA ASN A 61 -6.25 11.65 -7.08
C ASN A 61 -4.76 11.36 -7.33
N GLU A 62 -4.31 11.65 -8.56
CA GLU A 62 -2.97 11.29 -9.05
C GLU A 62 -1.80 11.94 -8.30
N LEU A 63 -2.04 12.90 -7.40
CA LEU A 63 -1.00 13.53 -6.59
C LEU A 63 -0.81 12.84 -5.22
N TYR A 64 -1.79 12.04 -4.80
CA TYR A 64 -1.81 11.39 -3.49
C TYR A 64 -2.11 9.89 -3.60
N PRO A 65 -1.28 9.11 -4.33
CA PRO A 65 -1.35 7.66 -4.22
C PRO A 65 -0.94 7.25 -2.79
N ASP A 66 -1.59 6.22 -2.28
CA ASP A 66 -1.38 5.71 -0.93
C ASP A 66 -0.84 4.27 -0.94
N THR A 67 -0.18 3.91 0.16
CA THR A 67 0.63 2.70 0.25
C THR A 67 -0.21 1.44 0.50
N ASP A 68 -1.33 1.57 1.19
CA ASP A 68 -2.23 0.46 1.49
C ASP A 68 -3.16 0.11 0.32
N ASP A 69 -3.76 1.06 -0.40
CA ASP A 69 -4.46 0.77 -1.67
C ASP A 69 -3.51 0.07 -2.64
N THR A 70 -2.30 0.60 -2.77
CA THR A 70 -1.28 0.00 -3.65
C THR A 70 -0.96 -1.44 -3.25
N ALA A 71 -0.88 -1.74 -1.95
CA ALA A 71 -0.63 -3.10 -1.47
C ALA A 71 -1.82 -4.04 -1.71
N GLU A 72 -3.04 -3.60 -1.43
CA GLU A 72 -4.26 -4.41 -1.63
C GLU A 72 -4.47 -4.72 -3.12
N ILE A 73 -4.19 -3.76 -4.00
CA ILE A 73 -4.24 -3.95 -5.45
C ILE A 73 -3.17 -4.94 -5.92
N LEU A 74 -1.93 -4.78 -5.46
CA LEU A 74 -0.85 -5.71 -5.79
C LEU A 74 -1.20 -7.14 -5.36
N LEU A 75 -1.82 -7.29 -4.19
CA LEU A 75 -2.30 -8.59 -3.74
C LEU A 75 -3.35 -9.18 -4.70
N ALA A 76 -4.37 -8.42 -5.09
CA ALA A 76 -5.38 -8.87 -6.03
C ALA A 76 -4.79 -9.25 -7.40
N LEU A 77 -3.91 -8.40 -7.96
CA LEU A 77 -3.30 -8.61 -9.27
C LEU A 77 -2.34 -9.81 -9.32
N ASN A 78 -1.74 -10.18 -8.18
CA ASN A 78 -0.94 -11.40 -8.05
C ASN A 78 -1.77 -12.67 -8.27
N ARG A 79 -3.10 -12.60 -8.09
CA ARG A 79 -4.01 -13.74 -8.10
C ARG A 79 -4.85 -13.87 -9.38
N ILE A 80 -5.04 -12.77 -10.13
CA ILE A 80 -5.96 -12.73 -11.29
C ILE A 80 -5.23 -13.04 -12.61
N ASP A 81 -5.84 -13.85 -13.46
CA ASP A 81 -5.30 -14.27 -14.75
C ASP A 81 -5.64 -13.28 -15.88
N VAL A 82 -5.12 -12.06 -15.76
CA VAL A 82 -5.25 -11.02 -16.82
C VAL A 82 -4.60 -11.51 -18.12
N PRO A 83 -5.33 -11.52 -19.26
CA PRO A 83 -4.81 -12.04 -20.53
C PRO A 83 -3.53 -11.34 -21.01
N ASP A 84 -3.43 -10.01 -20.88
CA ASP A 84 -2.19 -9.28 -21.13
C ASP A 84 -1.25 -9.37 -19.91
N ILE A 85 -0.61 -10.52 -19.78
CA ILE A 85 0.33 -10.81 -18.70
C ILE A 85 1.51 -9.82 -18.66
N ARG A 86 1.94 -9.32 -19.83
CA ARG A 86 3.10 -8.43 -19.91
C ARG A 86 2.76 -7.05 -19.35
N TRP A 87 1.59 -6.52 -19.71
CA TRP A 87 1.10 -5.28 -19.14
C TRP A 87 0.95 -5.39 -17.62
N LYS A 88 0.26 -6.43 -17.14
CA LYS A 88 0.07 -6.67 -15.70
C LYS A 88 1.41 -6.68 -14.94
N LEU A 89 2.38 -7.48 -15.41
CA LEU A 89 3.66 -7.63 -14.73
C LEU A 89 4.47 -6.33 -14.72
N ASN A 90 4.47 -5.56 -15.81
CA ASN A 90 5.18 -4.28 -15.87
C ASN A 90 4.62 -3.28 -14.85
N GLU A 91 3.29 -3.14 -14.79
CA GLU A 91 2.65 -2.20 -13.84
C GLU A 91 2.81 -2.66 -12.39
N CYS A 92 2.72 -3.97 -12.11
CA CYS A 92 2.99 -4.48 -10.78
C CYS A 92 4.45 -4.26 -10.35
N GLN A 93 5.42 -4.47 -11.25
CA GLN A 93 6.83 -4.22 -10.96
C GLN A 93 7.09 -2.74 -10.63
N ARG A 94 6.46 -1.83 -11.39
CA ARG A 94 6.52 -0.39 -11.13
C ARG A 94 5.97 -0.05 -9.74
N ALA A 95 4.78 -0.56 -9.42
CA ALA A 95 4.13 -0.33 -8.13
C ALA A 95 4.92 -0.90 -6.96
N LEU A 96 5.43 -2.12 -7.09
CA LEU A 96 6.24 -2.76 -6.07
C LEU A 96 7.52 -1.96 -5.81
N SER A 97 8.17 -1.44 -6.87
CA SER A 97 9.33 -0.55 -6.75
C SER A 97 8.97 0.74 -6.01
N TRP A 98 7.86 1.39 -6.36
CA TRP A 98 7.37 2.59 -5.68
C TRP A 98 7.11 2.30 -4.20
N LEU A 99 6.30 1.29 -3.89
CA LEU A 99 5.91 0.93 -2.53
C LEU A 99 7.11 0.57 -1.64
N LEU A 100 8.10 -0.15 -2.16
CA LEU A 100 9.34 -0.45 -1.46
C LEU A 100 10.15 0.83 -1.15
N ASN A 101 10.14 1.82 -2.04
CA ASN A 101 10.77 3.12 -1.79
C ASN A 101 10.01 3.96 -0.74
N MET A 102 8.73 3.70 -0.54
CA MET A 102 7.88 4.39 0.44
C MET A 102 8.07 3.91 1.89
N GLN A 103 8.97 2.95 2.16
CA GLN A 103 9.24 2.54 3.54
C GLN A 103 9.97 3.64 4.32
N SER A 104 9.48 3.90 5.54
CA SER A 104 10.09 4.84 6.50
C SER A 104 11.25 4.21 7.27
N LYS A 105 12.07 5.05 7.90
CA LYS A 105 13.30 4.62 8.58
C LYS A 105 13.06 3.62 9.72
N ASN A 106 11.94 3.74 10.42
CA ASN A 106 11.56 2.83 11.51
C ASN A 106 11.14 1.43 11.03
N GLY A 107 10.97 1.23 9.71
CA GLY A 107 10.60 -0.04 9.10
C GLY A 107 9.11 -0.17 8.76
N GLY A 108 8.27 0.78 9.17
CA GLY A 108 6.87 0.84 8.76
C GLY A 108 6.63 1.71 7.52
N TRP A 109 5.35 1.84 7.18
CA TRP A 109 4.82 2.74 6.14
C TRP A 109 3.71 3.61 6.72
N GLY A 110 3.74 4.90 6.35
CA GLY A 110 2.57 5.79 6.46
C GLY A 110 1.65 5.58 5.27
N ALA A 111 0.48 6.20 5.29
CA ALA A 111 -0.49 6.08 4.20
C ALA A 111 0.05 6.71 2.91
N PHE A 112 0.65 7.89 2.97
CA PHE A 112 1.04 8.67 1.79
C PHE A 112 2.52 9.01 1.72
N ASP A 113 3.19 9.22 2.86
CA ASP A 113 4.52 9.83 2.91
C ASP A 113 5.57 8.98 3.65
N VAL A 114 6.83 9.33 3.42
CA VAL A 114 7.98 8.76 4.13
C VAL A 114 8.48 9.70 5.23
N ASP A 115 8.66 9.15 6.44
CA ASP A 115 9.13 9.87 7.63
C ASP A 115 8.33 11.17 7.83
N ASN A 116 7.00 11.08 7.80
CA ASN A 116 6.08 12.17 8.14
C ASN A 116 5.72 12.05 9.63
N ASP A 117 6.73 12.23 10.49
CA ASP A 117 6.74 11.85 11.91
C ASP A 117 7.26 12.97 12.82
N LYS A 118 7.18 14.23 12.37
CA LYS A 118 7.66 15.40 13.12
C LYS A 118 6.67 15.81 14.21
N GLU A 119 6.60 15.04 15.29
CA GLU A 119 5.64 15.20 16.40
C GLU A 119 5.54 16.61 16.99
N VAL A 120 6.61 17.41 16.93
CA VAL A 120 6.57 18.81 17.36
C VAL A 120 5.49 19.63 16.64
N LEU A 121 5.09 19.24 15.43
CA LEU A 121 4.00 19.89 14.69
C LEU A 121 2.62 19.62 15.29
N ASN A 122 2.46 18.58 16.11
CA ASN A 122 1.22 18.32 16.86
C ASN A 122 1.09 19.16 18.13
N GLU A 123 2.10 19.97 18.48
CA GLU A 123 2.10 20.78 19.71
C GLU A 123 1.78 22.27 19.46
N ILE A 124 1.43 22.64 18.22
CA ILE A 124 1.00 24.01 17.88
C ILE A 124 -0.50 24.20 18.15
N PRO A 125 -0.98 25.44 18.40
CA PRO A 125 -2.40 25.70 18.68
C PRO A 125 -3.38 25.25 17.60
N PHE A 126 -2.91 25.10 16.35
CA PHE A 126 -3.72 24.62 15.22
C PHE A 126 -3.93 23.09 15.22
N ALA A 127 -3.11 22.33 15.95
CA ALA A 127 -3.06 20.87 15.87
C ALA A 127 -3.86 20.18 16.98
N ASP A 128 -5.03 20.70 17.32
CA ASP A 128 -5.90 20.20 18.41
C ASP A 128 -6.30 18.73 18.25
N HIS A 129 -6.39 18.23 17.00
CA HIS A 129 -6.72 16.83 16.69
C HIS A 129 -5.50 15.88 16.66
N LYS A 130 -4.27 16.39 16.80
CA LYS A 130 -3.01 15.63 16.71
C LYS A 130 -2.89 14.70 15.49
N ALA A 131 -3.49 15.10 14.37
CA ALA A 131 -3.55 14.33 13.13
C ALA A 131 -2.95 15.09 11.94
N LEU A 132 -1.98 15.98 12.20
CA LEU A 132 -1.30 16.75 11.14
C LEU A 132 -0.23 15.95 10.39
N LEU A 133 0.07 14.74 10.86
CA LEU A 133 1.16 13.91 10.41
C LEU A 133 0.64 12.59 9.86
N ASP A 134 1.51 11.92 9.09
CA ASP A 134 1.30 10.58 8.54
C ASP A 134 2.46 9.65 8.99
N PRO A 135 2.59 9.39 10.30
CA PRO A 135 3.63 8.50 10.78
C PRO A 135 3.31 7.05 10.33
N PRO A 136 4.33 6.20 10.24
CA PRO A 136 4.10 4.78 9.99
C PRO A 136 3.15 4.15 11.00
N THR A 137 2.20 3.36 10.50
CA THR A 137 1.16 2.73 11.33
C THR A 137 1.17 1.22 11.14
N ILE A 138 0.76 0.53 12.20
CA ILE A 138 0.87 -0.93 12.27
C ILE A 138 -0.05 -1.65 11.30
N ASP A 139 -1.25 -1.16 11.10
CA ASP A 139 -2.25 -1.72 10.19
C ASP A 139 -1.80 -1.59 8.72
N VAL A 140 -1.39 -0.40 8.28
CA VAL A 140 -0.80 -0.16 6.94
C VAL A 140 0.42 -1.03 6.72
N SER A 141 1.36 -1.02 7.68
CA SER A 141 2.60 -1.80 7.57
C SER A 141 2.36 -3.30 7.52
N SER A 142 1.37 -3.80 8.27
CA SER A 142 1.00 -5.23 8.29
C SER A 142 0.35 -5.67 6.99
N ARG A 143 -0.52 -4.84 6.38
CA ARG A 143 -1.10 -5.09 5.05
C ARG A 143 -0.01 -5.20 3.98
N ILE A 144 0.94 -4.27 3.97
CA ILE A 144 2.08 -4.30 3.04
C ILE A 144 2.96 -5.52 3.29
N LEU A 145 3.26 -5.86 4.54
CA LEU A 145 4.04 -7.04 4.88
C LEU A 145 3.36 -8.33 4.42
N TRP A 146 2.04 -8.42 4.60
CA TRP A 146 1.25 -9.54 4.11
C TRP A 146 1.31 -9.62 2.58
N MET A 147 1.06 -8.51 1.86
CA MET A 147 1.21 -8.46 0.41
C MET A 147 2.60 -8.93 -0.03
N LEU A 148 3.69 -8.41 0.56
CA LEU A 148 5.05 -8.81 0.21
C LEU A 148 5.27 -10.32 0.38
N SER A 149 4.66 -10.94 1.40
CA SER A 149 4.72 -12.40 1.58
C SER A 149 4.06 -13.16 0.42
N GLN A 150 2.93 -12.67 -0.10
CA GLN A 150 2.21 -13.26 -1.22
C GLN A 150 2.97 -13.08 -2.55
N TRP A 151 3.77 -12.02 -2.65
CA TRP A 151 4.70 -11.77 -3.75
C TRP A 151 6.04 -12.51 -3.60
N GLY A 152 6.16 -13.41 -2.63
CA GLY A 152 7.30 -14.31 -2.48
C GLY A 152 8.53 -13.73 -1.79
N PHE A 153 8.44 -12.51 -1.24
CA PHE A 153 9.52 -11.93 -0.47
C PHE A 153 9.81 -12.78 0.78
N LYS A 154 11.09 -13.00 1.04
CA LYS A 154 11.56 -13.80 2.17
C LYS A 154 11.86 -12.92 3.38
N ARG A 155 11.90 -13.53 4.56
CA ARG A 155 12.13 -12.84 5.84
C ARG A 155 13.49 -12.14 5.90
N GLU A 156 14.45 -12.65 5.13
CA GLU A 156 15.82 -12.13 5.03
C GLU A 156 15.90 -10.88 4.14
N HIS A 157 14.85 -10.57 3.38
CA HIS A 157 14.81 -9.35 2.59
C HIS A 157 14.88 -8.14 3.52
N PRO A 158 15.80 -7.17 3.32
CA PRO A 158 16.06 -6.12 4.29
C PRO A 158 14.82 -5.31 4.69
N GLN A 159 13.95 -4.99 3.73
CA GLN A 159 12.72 -4.23 3.99
C GLN A 159 11.67 -5.06 4.75
N VAL A 160 11.60 -6.37 4.50
CA VAL A 160 10.71 -7.29 5.23
C VAL A 160 11.21 -7.49 6.66
N ALA A 161 12.52 -7.67 6.86
CA ALA A 161 13.10 -7.80 8.18
C ALA A 161 12.83 -6.58 9.07
N ARG A 162 12.94 -5.36 8.50
CA ARG A 162 12.58 -4.11 9.19
C ARG A 162 11.08 -4.01 9.49
N ALA A 163 10.23 -4.39 8.54
CA ALA A 163 8.77 -4.41 8.75
C ALA A 163 8.37 -5.37 9.87
N LEU A 164 8.96 -6.57 9.91
CA LEU A 164 8.74 -7.54 10.99
C LEU A 164 9.21 -7.03 12.35
N LYS A 165 10.31 -6.26 12.37
CA LYS A 165 10.78 -5.61 13.59
C LYS A 165 9.78 -4.55 14.06
N PHE A 166 9.38 -3.65 13.16
CA PHE A 166 8.37 -2.62 13.42
C PHE A 166 7.07 -3.23 13.98
N VAL A 167 6.54 -4.27 13.32
CA VAL A 167 5.29 -4.94 13.76
C VAL A 167 5.40 -5.47 15.20
N LYS A 168 6.56 -6.01 15.59
CA LYS A 168 6.77 -6.51 16.96
C LYS A 168 6.94 -5.39 17.98
N GLU A 169 7.53 -4.27 17.58
CA GLU A 169 7.75 -3.11 18.46
C GLU A 169 6.44 -2.35 18.72
N GLU A 170 5.50 -2.38 17.77
CA GLU A 170 4.17 -1.76 17.90
C GLU A 170 3.13 -2.64 18.63
N GLN A 171 3.50 -3.86 19.07
CA GLN A 171 2.57 -4.72 19.80
C GLN A 171 2.31 -4.17 21.21
N GLU A 172 1.03 -4.04 21.57
CA GLU A 172 0.62 -3.59 22.90
C GLU A 172 0.88 -4.67 23.96
N LEU A 173 0.91 -4.25 25.24
CA LEU A 173 1.25 -5.14 26.36
C LEU A 173 0.28 -6.33 26.52
N ASP A 174 -0.96 -6.17 26.08
CA ASP A 174 -1.99 -7.21 26.08
C ASP A 174 -1.92 -8.14 24.85
N GLY A 175 -0.99 -7.86 23.92
CA GLY A 175 -0.78 -8.61 22.69
C GLY A 175 -1.56 -8.08 21.48
N CYS A 176 -2.37 -7.04 21.65
CA CYS A 176 -3.12 -6.40 20.57
C CYS A 176 -2.23 -5.49 19.70
N TRP A 177 -2.83 -4.98 18.61
CA TRP A 177 -2.27 -3.91 17.80
C TRP A 177 -3.35 -2.86 17.53
N PHE A 178 -2.94 -1.59 17.53
CA PHE A 178 -3.83 -0.46 17.29
C PHE A 178 -4.32 -0.41 15.83
N GLY A 179 -5.63 -0.27 15.62
CA GLY A 179 -6.21 -0.04 14.29
C GLY A 179 -6.35 1.46 14.01
N ARG A 180 -5.48 2.03 13.17
CA ARG A 180 -5.53 3.47 12.83
C ARG A 180 -6.66 3.78 11.87
N TRP A 181 -6.86 2.93 10.86
CA TRP A 181 -7.79 3.14 9.74
C TRP A 181 -8.97 2.15 9.71
N GLY A 182 -9.08 1.29 10.73
CA GLY A 182 -10.11 0.26 10.85
C GLY A 182 -9.56 -1.16 10.76
#